data_AF-A0A0P6YCJ8-F1
#
_entry.id   AF-A0A0P6YCJ8-F1
#
_cell.length_a   1.000
_cell.length_b   1.000
_cell.length_c   1.000
_cell.angle_alpha   90.00
_cell.angle_beta   90.00
_cell.angle_gamma   90.00
#
_symmetry.space_group_name_H-M   'P 1'
#
loop_
_entity.id
_entity.type
_entity.pdbx_description
1 polymer ?
#
loop_
_entity_poly.entity_id
_entity_poly.type
_entity_poly.pdbx_seq_one_letter_code
_entity_poly.pdbx_strand_id
1 'polypeptide(L)'
;METAVLRSYLEDSLQILTASLEQVENGAASFYRVVALQLRLLLCDTSRRHNRLEDTSLAEQLFSDLALPALTPPHTPLPLAQWLEQPAAAGLTVRQLIRRVCDQDGGAHVDPHPQAGLPDLPPQEIQAAVYRLGQITAQALRQRLG
;
A
#
# COMPACT_ATOMS: atom_id res chain seq x y z
N MET A 1 -15.05 -19.84 8.02
CA MET A 1 -14.27 -20.40 6.89
C MET A 1 -13.69 -19.27 6.05
N GLU A 2 -14.52 -18.34 5.57
CA GLU A 2 -14.09 -17.17 4.79
C GLU A 2 -13.09 -16.27 5.54
N THR A 3 -13.32 -15.95 6.82
CA THR A 3 -12.39 -15.15 7.64
C THR A 3 -11.02 -15.81 7.83
N ALA A 4 -10.96 -17.13 7.97
CA ALA A 4 -9.69 -17.85 8.14
C ALA A 4 -8.87 -17.84 6.84
N VAL A 5 -9.54 -17.95 5.69
CA VAL A 5 -8.91 -17.81 4.37
C VAL A 5 -8.38 -16.39 4.19
N LEU A 6 -9.20 -15.36 4.45
CA LEU A 6 -8.76 -13.96 4.38
C LEU A 6 -7.57 -13.68 5.30
N ARG A 7 -7.56 -14.25 6.53
CA ARG A 7 -6.44 -14.11 7.46
C ARG A 7 -5.16 -14.71 6.89
N SER A 8 -5.23 -15.92 6.33
CA SER A 8 -4.08 -16.55 5.67
C SER A 8 -3.54 -15.69 4.52
N TYR A 9 -4.42 -15.15 3.68
CA TYR A 9 -4.01 -14.23 2.61
C TYR A 9 -3.35 -12.96 3.15
N LEU A 10 -3.86 -12.39 4.25
CA LEU A 10 -3.27 -11.23 4.89
C LEU A 10 -1.88 -11.54 5.46
N GLU A 11 -1.72 -12.69 6.12
CA GLU A 11 -0.44 -13.17 6.66
C GLU A 11 0.60 -13.37 5.54
N ASP A 12 0.23 -14.03 4.45
CA ASP A 12 1.08 -14.21 3.27
C ASP A 12 1.48 -12.87 2.63
N SER A 13 0.50 -11.97 2.43
CA SER A 13 0.77 -10.63 1.90
C SER A 13 1.69 -9.81 2.81
N LEU A 14 1.53 -9.92 4.13
CA LEU A 14 2.38 -9.26 5.11
C LEU A 14 3.80 -9.83 5.12
N GLN A 15 3.95 -11.15 4.92
CA GLN A 15 5.25 -11.79 4.76
C GLN A 15 5.96 -11.29 3.50
N ILE A 16 5.26 -11.22 2.36
CA ILE A 16 5.82 -10.69 1.11
C ILE A 16 6.19 -9.22 1.25
N LEU A 17 5.33 -8.42 1.89
CA LEU A 17 5.61 -7.01 2.17
C LEU A 17 6.90 -6.86 2.98
N THR A 18 7.03 -7.64 4.05
CA THR A 18 8.22 -7.65 4.91
C THR A 18 9.49 -7.96 4.14
N ALA A 19 9.50 -9.08 3.41
CA ALA A 19 10.67 -9.48 2.63
C ALA A 19 11.02 -8.43 1.56
N SER A 20 10.00 -7.80 0.95
CA SER A 20 10.21 -6.75 -0.05
C SER A 20 10.81 -5.48 0.56
N LEU A 21 10.42 -5.10 1.78
CA LEU A 21 11.02 -3.99 2.51
C LEU A 21 12.51 -4.27 2.78
N GLU A 22 12.86 -5.48 3.22
CA GLU A 22 14.26 -5.89 3.43
C GLU A 22 15.08 -5.80 2.14
N GLN A 23 14.52 -6.17 0.99
CA GLN A 23 15.21 -6.02 -0.30
C GLN A 23 15.47 -4.55 -0.64
N VAL A 24 14.51 -3.67 -0.41
CA VAL A 24 14.69 -2.21 -0.60
C VAL A 24 15.80 -1.67 0.30
N GLU A 25 15.81 -2.07 1.57
CA GLU A 25 16.84 -1.66 2.54
C GLU A 25 18.24 -2.16 2.13
N ASN A 26 18.33 -3.35 1.55
CA ASN A 26 19.58 -3.92 1.02
C ASN A 26 19.99 -3.38 -0.36
N GLY A 27 19.34 -2.32 -0.85
CA GLY A 27 19.72 -1.62 -2.08
C GLY A 27 19.07 -2.16 -3.36
N ALA A 28 18.22 -3.19 -3.29
CA ALA A 28 17.42 -3.65 -4.42
C ALA A 28 16.22 -2.73 -4.63
N ALA A 29 16.51 -1.52 -5.13
CA ALA A 29 15.56 -0.41 -5.19
C ALA A 29 14.22 -0.79 -5.81
N SER A 30 14.21 -1.54 -6.92
CA SER A 30 13.02 -1.93 -7.68
C SER A 30 11.92 -2.64 -6.87
N PHE A 31 12.25 -3.22 -5.71
CA PHE A 31 11.28 -3.88 -4.85
C PHE A 31 10.23 -2.95 -4.24
N TYR A 32 10.38 -1.62 -4.30
CA TYR A 32 9.29 -0.70 -3.92
C TYR A 32 8.01 -0.93 -4.73
N ARG A 33 8.12 -1.43 -5.96
CA ARG A 33 6.96 -1.78 -6.78
C ARG A 33 6.20 -2.97 -6.20
N VAL A 34 6.92 -3.94 -5.64
CA VAL A 34 6.33 -5.09 -4.92
C VAL A 34 5.72 -4.62 -3.60
N VAL A 35 6.37 -3.69 -2.89
CA VAL A 35 5.81 -3.05 -1.69
C VAL A 35 4.49 -2.35 -2.03
N ALA A 36 4.43 -1.55 -3.10
CA ALA A 36 3.19 -0.91 -3.55
C ALA A 36 2.10 -1.93 -3.86
N LEU A 37 2.44 -3.03 -4.56
CA LEU A 37 1.50 -4.11 -4.86
C LEU A 37 0.89 -4.71 -3.59
N GLN A 38 1.71 -5.02 -2.59
CA GLN A 38 1.20 -5.54 -1.31
C GLN A 38 0.37 -4.48 -0.56
N LEU A 39 0.78 -3.20 -0.58
CA LEU A 39 0.00 -2.12 0.01
C LEU A 39 -1.38 -1.97 -0.64
N ARG A 40 -1.47 -2.13 -1.96
CA ARG A 40 -2.77 -2.13 -2.65
C ARG A 40 -3.64 -3.27 -2.12
N LEU A 41 -3.17 -4.51 -2.19
CA LEU A 41 -3.90 -5.69 -1.72
C LEU A 41 -4.36 -5.55 -0.26
N LEU A 42 -3.47 -5.03 0.59
CA LEU A 42 -3.73 -4.88 2.01
C LEU A 42 -4.68 -3.74 2.33
N LEU A 43 -4.57 -2.58 1.66
CA LEU A 43 -5.20 -1.34 2.14
C LEU A 43 -6.25 -0.72 1.21
N CYS A 44 -6.16 -0.90 -0.10
CA CYS A 44 -6.99 -0.12 -1.02
C CYS A 44 -7.27 -0.80 -2.36
N ASP A 45 -7.28 -2.13 -2.38
CA ASP A 45 -7.65 -2.88 -3.56
C ASP A 45 -9.13 -2.73 -3.85
N THR A 46 -9.49 -2.75 -5.13
CA THR A 46 -10.87 -2.56 -5.56
C THR A 46 -11.18 -3.50 -6.69
N SER A 47 -12.36 -4.12 -6.64
CA SER A 47 -12.91 -4.88 -7.76
C SER A 47 -14.14 -4.17 -8.34
N ARG A 48 -14.39 -4.37 -9.64
CA ARG A 48 -15.59 -3.86 -10.29
C ARG A 48 -16.69 -4.91 -10.21
N ARG A 49 -17.71 -4.68 -9.38
CA ARG A 49 -18.88 -5.55 -9.22
C ARG A 49 -20.14 -4.77 -9.57
N HIS A 50 -20.94 -5.30 -10.49
CA HIS A 50 -22.20 -4.67 -10.94
C HIS A 50 -22.07 -3.17 -11.31
N ASN A 51 -21.02 -2.82 -12.07
CA ASN A 51 -20.67 -1.44 -12.44
C ASN A 51 -20.31 -0.49 -11.28
N ARG A 52 -20.14 -0.99 -10.05
CA ARG A 52 -19.63 -0.23 -8.90
C ARG A 52 -18.22 -0.68 -8.56
N LEU A 53 -17.40 0.25 -8.09
CA LEU A 53 -16.11 -0.06 -7.49
C LEU A 53 -16.36 -0.40 -6.02
N GLU A 54 -16.00 -1.61 -5.62
CA GLU A 54 -16.09 -2.08 -4.24
C GLU A 54 -14.69 -2.29 -3.69
N ASP A 55 -14.45 -1.86 -2.46
CA ASP A 55 -13.20 -2.11 -1.74
C ASP A 55 -13.11 -3.60 -1.40
N THR A 56 -12.02 -4.22 -1.80
CA THR A 56 -11.72 -5.64 -1.56
C THR A 56 -10.38 -5.81 -0.86
N SER A 57 -9.90 -4.77 -0.20
CA SER A 57 -8.66 -4.82 0.57
C SER A 57 -8.79 -5.76 1.77
N LEU A 58 -7.69 -6.45 2.09
CA LEU A 58 -7.69 -7.45 3.17
C LEU A 58 -7.84 -6.81 4.54
N ALA A 59 -7.24 -5.63 4.76
CA ALA A 59 -7.30 -4.95 6.05
C ALA A 59 -8.72 -4.49 6.38
N GLU A 60 -9.45 -3.88 5.45
CA GLU A 60 -10.83 -3.43 5.69
C GLU A 60 -11.76 -4.63 6.00
N GLN A 61 -11.59 -5.74 5.30
CA GLN A 61 -12.40 -6.95 5.48
C GLN A 61 -12.17 -7.64 6.83
N LEU A 62 -10.95 -7.56 7.39
CA LEU A 62 -10.59 -8.23 8.64
C LEU A 62 -10.59 -7.29 9.87
N PHE A 63 -10.33 -6.01 9.65
CA PHE A 63 -10.06 -5.01 10.68
C PHE A 63 -10.71 -3.67 10.30
N SER A 64 -12.04 -3.60 10.30
CA SER A 64 -12.77 -2.37 9.95
C SER A 64 -12.51 -1.18 10.89
N ASP A 65 -11.98 -1.44 12.09
CA ASP A 65 -11.52 -0.44 13.05
C ASP A 65 -10.01 -0.12 12.92
N LEU A 66 -9.33 -0.57 11.85
CA LEU A 66 -7.90 -0.31 11.67
C LEU A 66 -7.63 1.20 11.61
N ALA A 67 -6.77 1.64 12.54
CA ALA A 67 -6.24 2.99 12.56
C ALA A 67 -4.72 2.95 12.40
N LEU A 68 -4.21 3.86 11.57
CA LEU A 68 -2.78 4.01 11.26
C LEU A 68 -2.29 5.37 11.75
N PRO A 69 -1.04 5.50 12.22
CA PRO A 69 -0.51 6.79 12.66
C PRO A 69 -0.46 7.78 11.50
N ALA A 70 -0.87 9.04 11.73
CA ALA A 70 -0.79 10.10 10.73
C ALA A 70 0.64 10.24 10.18
N LEU A 71 0.77 10.58 8.89
CA LEU A 71 2.07 10.62 8.22
C LEU A 71 2.96 11.75 8.74
N THR A 72 2.36 12.83 9.23
CA THR A 72 3.03 13.98 9.83
C THR A 72 2.83 14.00 11.35
N PRO A 73 3.75 14.62 12.11
CA PRO A 73 3.52 14.92 13.52
C PRO A 73 2.18 15.67 13.70
N PRO A 74 1.40 15.36 14.76
CA PRO A 74 1.75 14.55 15.93
C PRO A 74 1.53 13.03 15.81
N HIS A 75 1.44 12.44 14.60
CA HIS A 75 1.28 10.99 14.38
C HIS A 75 0.04 10.37 15.07
N THR A 76 -1.01 11.16 15.26
CA THR A 76 -2.27 10.69 15.84
C THR A 76 -2.89 9.58 14.98
N PRO A 77 -3.45 8.52 15.56
CA PRO A 77 -4.12 7.46 14.81
C PRO A 77 -5.28 8.02 13.98
N LEU A 78 -5.36 7.59 12.72
CA LEU A 78 -6.44 7.92 11.78
C LEU A 78 -7.09 6.64 11.27
N PRO A 79 -8.44 6.60 11.14
CA PRO A 79 -9.13 5.51 10.46
C PRO A 79 -8.56 5.30 9.05
N LEU A 80 -8.49 4.04 8.59
CA LEU A 80 -7.86 3.67 7.32
C LEU A 80 -8.32 4.55 6.14
N ALA A 81 -9.63 4.79 6.00
CA ALA A 81 -10.17 5.63 4.95
C ALA A 81 -9.58 7.05 4.96
N GLN A 82 -9.45 7.69 6.13
CA GLN A 82 -8.83 9.01 6.26
C GLN A 82 -7.32 8.94 6.06
N TRP A 83 -6.69 7.88 6.54
CA TRP A 83 -5.25 7.69 6.39
C TRP A 83 -4.83 7.61 4.92
N LEU A 84 -5.64 6.94 4.10
CA LEU A 84 -5.44 6.78 2.66
C LEU A 84 -5.57 8.09 1.85
N GLU A 85 -6.27 9.08 2.39
CA GLU A 85 -6.44 10.41 1.77
C GLU A 85 -5.38 11.43 2.21
N GLN A 86 -4.47 11.05 3.12
CA GLN A 86 -3.36 11.92 3.49
C GLN A 86 -2.40 12.16 2.31
N PRO A 87 -1.81 13.35 2.19
CA PRO A 87 -0.73 13.60 1.23
C PRO A 87 0.48 12.70 1.53
N ALA A 88 0.99 12.01 0.50
CA ALA A 88 2.12 11.09 0.64
C ALA A 88 3.39 11.63 -0.05
N ALA A 89 3.31 11.86 -1.35
CA ALA A 89 4.39 12.39 -2.17
C ALA A 89 3.81 12.93 -3.48
N ALA A 90 4.52 13.86 -4.14
CA ALA A 90 4.14 14.29 -5.49
C ALA A 90 2.72 14.92 -5.58
N GLY A 91 2.23 15.52 -4.49
CA GLY A 91 0.85 16.00 -4.44
C GLY A 91 -0.22 14.91 -4.56
N LEU A 92 0.18 13.63 -4.50
CA LEU A 92 -0.71 12.48 -4.48
C LEU A 92 -1.07 12.10 -3.04
N THR A 93 -2.31 11.65 -2.85
CA THR A 93 -2.68 10.96 -1.61
C THR A 93 -2.00 9.59 -1.52
N VAL A 94 -1.98 8.99 -0.34
CA VAL A 94 -1.48 7.62 -0.16
C VAL A 94 -2.13 6.63 -1.13
N ARG A 95 -3.46 6.67 -1.23
CA ARG A 95 -4.21 5.81 -2.16
C ARG A 95 -3.78 6.01 -3.61
N GLN A 96 -3.67 7.27 -4.03
CA GLN A 96 -3.28 7.61 -5.39
C GLN A 96 -1.85 7.16 -5.69
N LEU A 97 -0.91 7.38 -4.77
CA LEU A 97 0.48 6.96 -4.91
C LEU A 97 0.60 5.44 -5.06
N ILE A 98 0.00 4.67 -4.15
CA ILE A 98 0.02 3.19 -4.18
C ILE A 98 -0.54 2.70 -5.52
N ARG A 99 -1.76 3.14 -5.87
CA ARG A 99 -2.43 2.67 -7.10
C ARG A 99 -1.63 3.03 -8.34
N ARG A 100 -1.06 4.23 -8.39
CA ARG A 100 -0.29 4.68 -9.54
C ARG A 100 0.97 3.87 -9.76
N VAL A 101 1.71 3.57 -8.69
CA VAL A 101 2.89 2.70 -8.78
C VAL A 101 2.49 1.28 -9.21
N CYS A 102 1.39 0.74 -8.68
CA CYS A 102 0.91 -0.58 -9.08
C CYS A 102 0.47 -0.62 -10.55
N ASP A 103 -0.41 0.29 -10.95
CA ASP A 103 -1.10 0.25 -12.24
C ASP A 103 -0.19 0.65 -13.41
N GLN A 104 0.89 1.40 -13.16
CA GLN A 104 1.68 2.04 -14.23
C GLN A 104 3.17 1.68 -14.20
N ASP A 105 3.71 1.19 -13.07
CA ASP A 105 5.16 1.05 -12.90
C ASP A 105 5.62 -0.38 -12.54
N GLY A 106 4.73 -1.38 -12.45
CA GLY A 106 5.19 -2.77 -12.26
C GLY A 106 4.26 -3.77 -11.59
N GLY A 107 3.02 -3.44 -11.26
CA GLY A 107 2.09 -4.35 -10.58
C GLY A 107 1.07 -4.96 -11.53
N ALA A 108 1.43 -6.06 -12.20
CA ALA A 108 0.57 -6.87 -13.09
C ALA A 108 0.20 -6.30 -14.47
N HIS A 109 0.13 -4.97 -14.66
CA HIS A 109 0.09 -4.34 -15.98
C HIS A 109 1.24 -3.34 -16.07
N VAL A 110 2.14 -3.54 -17.02
CA VAL A 110 3.20 -2.57 -17.33
C VAL A 110 2.81 -1.93 -18.65
N ASP A 111 2.21 -0.75 -18.57
CA ASP A 111 2.12 0.16 -19.72
C ASP A 111 3.33 1.10 -19.62
N PRO A 112 4.45 0.83 -20.32
CA PRO A 112 5.62 1.70 -20.27
C PRO A 112 5.32 3.01 -21.00
N HIS A 113 4.67 3.94 -20.29
CA HIS A 113 4.48 5.30 -20.76
C HIS A 113 5.64 6.19 -20.27
N PRO A 114 6.31 6.94 -21.16
CA PRO A 114 7.42 7.84 -20.80
C PRO A 114 7.02 8.95 -19.82
N GLN A 115 5.72 9.17 -19.62
CA GLN A 115 5.15 10.04 -18.60
C GLN A 115 4.04 9.24 -17.90
N ALA A 116 4.42 8.35 -16.97
CA ALA A 116 3.47 7.60 -16.15
C ALA A 116 2.66 8.50 -15.19
N GLY A 117 2.43 9.78 -15.52
CA GLY A 117 1.78 10.88 -14.78
C GLY A 117 1.97 10.92 -13.25
N LEU A 118 2.96 10.20 -12.75
CA LEU A 118 3.71 10.59 -11.58
C LEU A 118 4.28 11.96 -11.96
N PRO A 119 4.15 12.98 -11.10
CA PRO A 119 4.83 14.24 -11.32
C PRO A 119 6.32 13.98 -11.59
N ASP A 120 7.02 14.94 -12.19
CA ASP A 120 8.47 14.90 -12.44
C ASP A 120 9.30 14.89 -11.13
N LEU A 121 9.00 13.96 -10.22
CA LEU A 121 9.79 13.66 -9.06
C LEU A 121 10.86 12.64 -9.43
N PRO A 122 12.04 12.74 -8.80
CA PRO A 122 13.04 11.69 -8.86
C PRO A 122 12.42 10.35 -8.43
N PRO A 123 12.67 9.23 -9.14
CA PRO A 123 12.18 7.90 -8.76
C PRO A 123 12.49 7.51 -7.30
N GLN A 124 13.57 8.07 -6.74
CA GLN A 124 14.01 7.87 -5.36
C GLN A 124 13.01 8.41 -4.34
N GLU A 125 12.31 9.52 -4.63
CA GLU A 125 11.32 10.09 -3.71
C GLU A 125 10.06 9.22 -3.62
N ILE A 126 9.61 8.71 -4.77
CA ILE A 126 8.48 7.78 -4.86
C ILE A 126 8.83 6.47 -4.13
N GLN A 127 10.03 5.94 -4.37
CA GLN A 127 10.55 4.76 -3.69
C GLN A 127 10.55 4.95 -2.17
N ALA A 128 11.12 6.06 -1.68
CA ALA A 128 11.20 6.36 -0.25
C ALA A 128 9.81 6.50 0.39
N ALA A 129 8.88 7.17 -0.30
CA ALA A 129 7.51 7.31 0.17
C ALA A 129 6.80 5.95 0.28
N VAL A 130 6.85 5.14 -0.77
CA VAL A 130 6.24 3.80 -0.77
C VAL A 130 6.87 2.90 0.29
N TYR A 131 8.19 2.94 0.45
CA TYR A 131 8.91 2.20 1.49
C TYR A 131 8.40 2.57 2.89
N ARG A 132 8.31 3.87 3.19
CA ARG A 132 7.82 4.37 4.48
C ARG A 132 6.37 3.92 4.76
N LEU A 133 5.49 4.00 3.76
CA LEU A 133 4.10 3.52 3.87
C LEU A 133 4.06 2.01 4.15
N GLY A 134 4.95 1.25 3.50
CA GLY A 134 5.15 -0.17 3.74
C GLY A 134 5.53 -0.48 5.19
N GLN A 135 6.49 0.24 5.75
CA GLN A 135 6.92 0.06 7.14
C GLN A 135 5.79 0.32 8.15
N ILE A 136 5.08 1.44 7.99
CA ILE A 136 3.94 1.80 8.86
C ILE A 136 2.87 0.71 8.80
N THR A 137 2.52 0.26 7.60
CA THR A 137 1.50 -0.76 7.38
C THR A 137 1.90 -2.10 7.99
N ALA A 138 3.14 -2.54 7.74
CA ALA A 138 3.64 -3.80 8.26
C ALA A 138 3.64 -3.81 9.79
N GLN A 139 4.07 -2.72 10.41
CA GLN A 139 4.07 -2.58 11.87
C GLN A 139 2.64 -2.66 12.43
N ALA A 140 1.70 -1.90 11.87
CA ALA A 140 0.33 -1.86 12.35
C ALA A 140 -0.39 -3.21 12.18
N LEU A 141 -0.23 -3.88 11.04
CA LEU A 141 -0.87 -5.17 10.80
C LEU A 141 -0.30 -6.29 11.69
N ARG A 142 1.01 -6.29 11.96
CA ARG A 142 1.62 -7.22 12.93
C ARG A 142 1.03 -7.04 14.33
N GLN A 143 0.91 -5.80 14.78
CA GLN A 143 0.31 -5.49 16.09
C GLN A 143 -1.15 -5.98 16.18
N ARG A 144 -1.89 -5.96 15.06
CA ARG A 144 -3.28 -6.43 15.01
C ARG A 144 -3.40 -7.95 14.95
N LEU A 145 -2.41 -8.64 14.39
CA LEU A 145 -2.41 -10.10 14.31
C LEU A 145 -2.03 -10.80 15.62
N GLY A 146 -1.25 -10.13 16.48
CA GLY A 146 -0.72 -10.68 17.74
C GLY A 146 0.64 -11.33 17.54
#